data_AF-A0A8J2HFY0-F1
#
_entry.id   AF-A0A8J2HFY0-F1
#
_cell.length_a   1.000
_cell.length_b   1.000
_cell.length_c   1.000
_cell.angle_alpha   90.00
_cell.angle_beta   90.00
_cell.angle_gamma   90.00
#
_symmetry.space_group_name_H-M   'P 1'
#
loop_
_entity.id
_entity.type
_entity.pdbx_description
1 polymer ?
#
loop_
_entity_poly.entity_id
_entity_poly.type
_entity_poly.pdbx_seq_one_letter_code
_entity_poly.pdbx_strand_id
1 'polypeptide(L)'
;MANEGAANVNPNAEIVRGQVFEVGPRYTNLSYMGEGAYGMVARNYLQSLPYKPKVPWTCLFPNADPRALDLLDKMLTFNPNKRIVVEDALAHPYLEQYYDPADEPVAEEPFRFDMELDDLPKEVLKQYIFDETAQFAENHRDNPM
;
A
#
# COMPACT_ATOMS: atom_id res chain seq x y z
N MET A 1 48.04 11.15 -24.38
CA MET A 1 48.26 10.19 -23.28
C MET A 1 47.11 10.35 -22.31
N ALA A 2 46.41 9.24 -22.07
CA ALA A 2 45.21 9.12 -21.26
C ALA A 2 45.49 9.39 -19.78
N ASN A 3 44.50 9.91 -19.06
CA ASN A 3 44.36 9.63 -17.64
C ASN A 3 42.88 9.38 -17.36
N GLU A 4 42.48 8.12 -17.55
CA GLU A 4 41.20 7.59 -17.08
C GLU A 4 41.26 7.56 -15.56
N GLY A 5 40.49 8.43 -14.90
CA GLY A 5 40.28 8.37 -13.46
C GLY A 5 39.52 7.09 -13.12
N ALA A 6 40.21 6.15 -12.48
CA ALA A 6 39.62 4.93 -11.98
C ALA A 6 38.47 5.25 -11.03
N ALA A 7 37.23 5.01 -11.49
CA ALA A 7 36.06 5.03 -10.63
C ALA A 7 36.25 3.95 -9.56
N ASN A 8 36.32 4.39 -8.30
CA ASN A 8 36.38 3.51 -7.14
C ASN A 8 35.05 2.74 -7.05
N VAL A 9 34.99 1.56 -7.65
CA VAL A 9 33.81 0.70 -7.62
C VAL A 9 33.76 0.09 -6.23
N ASN A 10 32.90 0.62 -5.37
CA ASN A 10 32.61 0.03 -4.07
C ASN A 10 32.17 -1.44 -4.30
N PRO A 11 32.86 -2.45 -3.74
CA PRO A 11 32.55 -3.87 -3.98
C PRO A 11 31.16 -4.28 -3.45
N ASN A 12 30.52 -3.41 -2.68
CA ASN A 12 29.19 -3.59 -2.12
C ASN A 12 28.11 -2.78 -2.87
N ALA A 13 28.44 -2.22 -4.03
CA ALA A 13 27.52 -1.48 -4.88
C ALA A 13 26.80 -2.43 -5.85
N GLU A 14 25.49 -2.53 -5.71
CA GLU A 14 24.61 -3.30 -6.60
C GLU A 14 23.83 -2.33 -7.51
N ILE A 15 23.72 -2.66 -8.81
CA ILE A 15 22.99 -1.85 -9.79
C ILE A 15 21.60 -2.43 -9.99
N VAL A 16 20.56 -1.68 -9.63
CA VAL A 16 19.16 -2.08 -9.81
C VAL A 16 18.43 -1.03 -10.64
N ARG A 17 17.99 -1.43 -11.85
CA ARG A 17 17.34 -0.53 -12.86
C ARG A 17 18.14 0.75 -13.15
N GLY A 18 19.47 0.68 -13.11
CA GLY A 18 20.36 1.82 -13.39
C GLY A 18 20.66 2.73 -12.20
N GLN A 19 20.10 2.43 -11.01
CA GLN A 19 20.47 3.11 -9.76
C GLN A 19 21.47 2.26 -8.97
N VAL A 20 22.49 2.91 -8.42
CA VAL A 20 23.53 2.28 -7.61
C VAL A 20 23.09 2.30 -6.16
N PHE A 21 23.09 1.13 -5.51
CA PHE A 21 22.79 1.00 -4.09
C PHE A 21 23.98 0.42 -3.34
N GLU A 22 24.40 1.09 -2.26
CA GLU A 22 25.36 0.54 -1.31
C GLU A 22 24.60 -0.34 -0.31
N VAL A 23 24.87 -1.65 -0.34
CA VAL A 23 24.21 -2.64 0.52
C VAL A 23 25.24 -3.37 1.36
N GLY A 24 24.91 -3.75 2.60
CA GLY A 24 25.86 -4.52 3.43
C GLY A 24 26.24 -5.86 2.77
N PRO A 25 27.43 -6.44 3.06
CA PRO A 25 27.98 -7.62 2.36
C PRO A 25 27.12 -8.89 2.38
N ARG A 26 26.08 -8.93 3.23
CA ARG A 26 25.11 -10.02 3.35
C ARG A 26 24.06 -10.06 2.22
N TYR A 27 24.03 -9.04 1.37
CA TYR A 27 23.03 -8.89 0.33
C TYR A 27 23.70 -9.07 -1.04
N THR A 28 23.48 -10.22 -1.67
CA THR A 28 24.00 -10.55 -3.00
C THR A 28 22.86 -10.93 -3.94
N ASN A 29 23.07 -10.82 -5.27
CA ASN A 29 22.09 -11.22 -6.30
C ASN A 29 20.72 -10.53 -6.15
N LEU A 30 20.74 -9.23 -5.86
CA LEU A 30 19.54 -8.43 -5.63
C LEU A 30 18.68 -8.35 -6.88
N SER A 31 17.38 -8.51 -6.70
CA SER A 31 16.40 -8.42 -7.78
C SER A 31 15.21 -7.58 -7.33
N TYR A 32 14.85 -6.59 -8.15
CA TYR A 32 13.87 -5.56 -7.83
C TYR A 32 12.50 -6.16 -7.45
N MET A 33 11.93 -5.73 -6.32
CA MET A 33 10.58 -6.09 -5.86
C MET A 33 9.72 -4.88 -5.46
N GLY A 34 10.28 -3.67 -5.42
CA GLY A 34 9.59 -2.45 -5.01
C GLY A 34 10.53 -1.25 -4.94
N GLU A 35 9.99 -0.07 -4.72
CA GLU A 35 10.76 1.18 -4.65
C GLU A 35 11.61 1.27 -3.37
N GLY A 36 12.81 1.83 -3.50
CA GLY A 36 13.73 2.09 -2.39
C GLY A 36 14.56 0.89 -1.92
N ALA A 37 15.57 1.18 -1.08
CA ALA A 37 16.52 0.19 -0.56
C ALA A 37 15.86 -0.92 0.28
N TYR A 38 14.70 -0.63 0.89
CA TYR A 38 13.97 -1.57 1.73
C TYR A 38 13.37 -2.76 0.96
N GLY A 39 12.98 -2.57 -0.32
CA GLY A 39 12.44 -3.66 -1.14
C GLY A 39 13.45 -4.80 -1.36
N MET A 40 14.74 -4.46 -1.46
CA MET A 40 15.83 -5.42 -1.62
C MET A 40 16.08 -6.22 -0.34
N VAL A 41 16.09 -5.55 0.81
CA VAL A 41 16.25 -6.18 2.12
C VAL A 41 15.09 -7.12 2.42
N ALA A 42 13.86 -6.68 2.17
CA ALA A 42 12.66 -7.48 2.38
C ALA A 42 12.66 -8.76 1.51
N ARG A 43 13.07 -8.65 0.23
CA ARG A 43 13.17 -9.81 -0.67
C ARG A 43 14.15 -10.85 -0.16
N ASN A 44 15.37 -10.44 0.16
CA ASN A 44 16.40 -11.37 0.65
C ASN A 44 15.99 -12.01 1.97
N TYR A 45 15.35 -11.24 2.84
CA TYR A 45 14.77 -11.78 4.06
C TYR A 45 13.72 -12.86 3.75
N LEU A 46 12.76 -12.60 2.87
CA LEU A 46 11.76 -13.59 2.45
C LEU A 46 12.39 -14.85 1.83
N GLN A 47 13.43 -14.70 1.01
CA GLN A 47 14.15 -15.82 0.40
C GLN A 47 14.94 -16.66 1.41
N SER A 48 15.38 -16.04 2.52
CA SER A 48 16.09 -16.72 3.60
C SER A 48 15.17 -17.58 4.49
N LEU A 49 13.85 -17.37 4.42
CA LEU A 49 12.89 -18.12 5.22
C LEU A 49 12.68 -19.53 4.66
N PRO A 50 12.49 -20.55 5.52
CA PRO A 50 12.06 -21.86 5.06
C PRO A 50 10.69 -21.76 4.39
N TYR A 51 10.45 -22.61 3.38
CA TYR A 51 9.17 -22.68 2.69
C TYR A 51 8.04 -22.97 3.69
N LYS A 52 6.96 -22.19 3.61
CA LYS A 52 5.75 -22.38 4.41
C LYS A 52 4.56 -22.58 3.46
N PRO A 53 3.93 -23.77 3.45
CA PRO A 53 2.74 -23.97 2.65
C PRO A 53 1.57 -23.14 3.21
N LYS A 54 0.64 -22.77 2.33
CA LYS A 54 -0.61 -22.14 2.72
C LYS A 54 -1.40 -23.09 3.62
N VAL A 55 -1.88 -22.60 4.75
CA VAL A 55 -2.85 -23.31 5.58
C VAL A 55 -4.24 -23.08 4.99
N PRO A 56 -5.02 -24.15 4.70
CA PRO A 56 -6.40 -23.99 4.23
C PRO A 56 -7.26 -23.22 5.24
N TRP A 57 -8.11 -22.32 4.76
CA TRP A 57 -8.99 -21.55 5.63
C TRP A 57 -9.94 -22.41 6.45
N THR A 58 -10.39 -23.54 5.88
CA THR A 58 -11.23 -24.54 6.57
C THR A 58 -10.54 -25.17 7.78
N CYS A 59 -9.20 -25.21 7.84
CA CYS A 59 -8.49 -25.68 9.03
C CYS A 59 -8.53 -24.65 10.17
N LEU A 60 -8.55 -23.36 9.84
CA LEU A 60 -8.59 -22.27 10.81
C LEU A 60 -10.03 -21.96 11.24
N PHE A 61 -10.96 -22.04 10.29
CA PHE A 61 -12.36 -21.68 10.46
C PHE A 61 -13.26 -22.83 9.95
N PRO A 62 -13.33 -23.96 10.67
CA PRO A 62 -13.99 -25.18 10.19
C PRO A 62 -15.50 -25.06 10.00
N ASN A 63 -16.14 -24.12 10.71
CA ASN A 63 -17.59 -23.94 10.71
C ASN A 63 -18.05 -22.69 9.93
N ALA A 64 -17.14 -22.02 9.22
CA ALA A 64 -17.46 -20.82 8.47
C ALA A 64 -18.16 -21.17 7.13
N ASP A 65 -19.01 -20.25 6.65
CA ASP A 65 -19.63 -20.37 5.33
C ASP A 65 -18.52 -20.45 4.25
N PRO A 66 -18.54 -21.45 3.35
CA PRO A 66 -17.57 -21.54 2.25
C PRO A 66 -17.45 -20.26 1.41
N ARG A 67 -18.54 -19.51 1.22
CA ARG A 67 -18.54 -18.23 0.49
C ARG A 67 -17.79 -17.14 1.27
N ALA A 68 -17.87 -17.16 2.60
CA ALA A 68 -17.10 -16.25 3.44
C ALA A 68 -15.60 -16.54 3.33
N LEU A 69 -15.22 -17.82 3.35
CA LEU A 69 -13.83 -18.25 3.21
C LEU A 69 -13.25 -17.93 1.83
N ASP A 70 -14.08 -18.04 0.79
CA ASP A 70 -13.71 -17.66 -0.56
C ASP A 70 -13.47 -16.16 -0.70
N LEU A 71 -14.34 -15.31 -0.15
CA LEU A 71 -14.10 -13.86 -0.10
C LEU A 71 -12.84 -13.51 0.70
N LEU A 72 -12.65 -14.15 1.84
CA LEU A 72 -11.48 -13.97 2.70
C LEU A 72 -10.17 -14.31 1.97
N ASP A 73 -10.17 -15.38 1.16
CA ASP A 73 -9.01 -15.77 0.35
C ASP A 73 -8.63 -14.69 -0.66
N LYS A 74 -9.64 -14.12 -1.33
CA LYS A 74 -9.45 -13.04 -2.30
C LYS A 74 -8.97 -11.74 -1.66
N MET A 75 -9.41 -11.43 -0.43
CA MET A 75 -8.96 -10.26 0.34
C MET A 75 -7.55 -10.42 0.91
N LEU A 76 -7.21 -11.59 1.46
CA LEU A 76 -5.90 -11.86 2.08
C LEU A 76 -4.87 -12.36 1.07
N THR A 77 -4.92 -11.84 -0.15
CA THR A 77 -3.94 -12.09 -1.20
C THR A 77 -2.67 -11.28 -0.96
N PHE A 78 -1.52 -11.97 -0.96
CA PHE A 78 -0.21 -11.37 -0.69
C PHE A 78 0.17 -10.30 -1.71
N ASN A 79 -0.06 -10.57 -3.00
CA ASN A 79 0.21 -9.60 -4.04
C ASN A 79 -0.93 -8.56 -4.06
N PRO A 80 -0.67 -7.27 -3.76
CA PRO A 80 -1.73 -6.26 -3.71
C PRO A 80 -2.42 -6.09 -5.06
N ASN A 81 -1.71 -6.27 -6.18
CA ASN A 81 -2.26 -6.15 -7.53
C ASN A 81 -3.19 -7.32 -7.92
N LYS A 82 -3.24 -8.38 -7.10
CA LYS A 82 -4.15 -9.53 -7.29
C LYS A 82 -5.22 -9.59 -6.21
N ARG A 83 -5.19 -8.67 -5.25
CA ARG A 83 -6.22 -8.58 -4.22
C ARG A 83 -7.50 -8.09 -4.87
N ILE A 84 -8.63 -8.65 -4.43
CA ILE A 84 -9.95 -8.22 -4.87
C ILE A 84 -10.15 -6.72 -4.60
N VAL A 85 -10.72 -6.01 -5.57
CA VAL A 85 -11.10 -4.61 -5.42
C VAL A 85 -12.43 -4.49 -4.66
N VAL A 86 -12.75 -3.30 -4.17
CA VAL A 86 -13.91 -3.11 -3.29
C VAL A 86 -15.22 -3.42 -4.01
N GLU A 87 -15.32 -3.06 -5.29
CA GLU A 87 -16.51 -3.29 -6.12
C GLU A 87 -16.77 -4.79 -6.32
N ASP A 88 -15.73 -5.56 -6.65
CA ASP A 88 -15.81 -7.01 -6.80
C ASP A 88 -16.12 -7.71 -5.47
N ALA A 89 -15.68 -7.13 -4.34
CA ALA A 89 -15.95 -7.66 -3.02
C ALA A 89 -17.42 -7.45 -2.62
N LEU A 90 -17.99 -6.27 -2.91
CA LEU A 90 -19.41 -5.97 -2.71
C LEU A 90 -20.30 -6.88 -3.56
N ALA A 91 -19.92 -7.11 -4.83
CA ALA A 91 -20.61 -8.03 -5.74
C ALA A 91 -20.40 -9.54 -5.42
N HIS A 92 -19.67 -9.89 -4.36
CA HIS A 92 -19.36 -11.28 -4.05
C HIS A 92 -20.61 -12.06 -3.54
N PRO A 93 -20.78 -13.36 -3.88
CA PRO A 93 -21.92 -14.18 -3.40
C PRO A 93 -22.10 -14.30 -1.89
N TYR A 94 -21.12 -13.84 -1.11
CA TYR A 94 -21.21 -13.77 0.33
C TYR A 94 -22.01 -12.55 0.82
N LEU A 95 -21.96 -11.44 0.07
CA LEU A 95 -22.64 -10.18 0.37
C LEU A 95 -23.91 -9.97 -0.46
N GLU A 96 -24.29 -10.94 -1.30
CA GLU A 96 -25.45 -10.89 -2.22
C GLU A 96 -26.76 -10.43 -1.55
N GLN A 97 -26.98 -10.76 -0.27
CA GLN A 97 -28.18 -10.37 0.46
C GLN A 97 -28.27 -8.85 0.75
N TYR A 98 -27.16 -8.13 0.67
CA TYR A 98 -27.04 -6.70 0.97
C TYR A 98 -26.63 -5.86 -0.24
N TYR A 99 -26.03 -6.48 -1.24
CA TYR A 99 -25.47 -5.78 -2.39
C TYR A 99 -26.58 -5.07 -3.19
N ASP A 100 -26.53 -3.74 -3.19
CA ASP A 100 -27.40 -2.89 -4.00
C ASP A 100 -26.57 -1.75 -4.61
N PRO A 101 -26.19 -1.86 -5.90
CA PRO A 101 -25.45 -0.80 -6.59
C PRO A 101 -26.15 0.56 -6.58
N ALA A 102 -27.47 0.61 -6.41
CA ALA A 102 -28.22 1.86 -6.37
C ALA A 102 -28.10 2.57 -5.01
N ASP A 103 -27.76 1.85 -3.94
CA ASP A 103 -27.57 2.38 -2.58
C ASP A 103 -26.08 2.42 -2.17
N GLU A 104 -25.18 2.22 -3.13
CA GLU A 104 -23.71 2.25 -2.94
C GLU A 104 -23.10 3.41 -3.76
N PRO A 105 -23.27 4.68 -3.35
CA PRO A 105 -22.81 5.83 -4.12
C PRO A 105 -21.28 5.92 -4.14
N VAL A 106 -20.74 6.34 -5.30
CA VAL A 106 -19.33 6.67 -5.49
C VAL A 106 -19.16 8.19 -5.36
N ALA A 107 -18.06 8.64 -4.76
CA ALA A 107 -17.73 10.06 -4.70
C ALA A 107 -17.65 10.66 -6.11
N GLU A 108 -18.23 11.84 -6.30
CA GLU A 108 -18.26 12.53 -7.61
C GLU A 108 -16.84 12.84 -8.13
N GLU A 109 -15.94 13.19 -7.22
CA GLU A 109 -14.54 13.47 -7.53
C GLU A 109 -13.59 12.78 -6.54
N PRO A 110 -12.39 12.36 -7.00
CA PRO A 110 -11.34 11.92 -6.08
C PRO A 110 -10.97 13.05 -5.11
N PHE A 111 -10.83 12.71 -3.83
CA PHE A 111 -10.24 13.62 -2.86
C PHE A 111 -8.81 13.99 -3.28
N ARG A 112 -8.48 15.28 -3.20
CA ARG A 112 -7.17 15.80 -3.59
C ARG A 112 -6.38 16.20 -2.35
N PHE A 113 -5.12 15.79 -2.32
CA PHE A 113 -4.14 16.38 -1.43
C PHE A 113 -3.56 17.61 -2.13
N ASP A 114 -4.06 18.79 -1.77
CA ASP A 114 -3.65 20.05 -2.40
C ASP A 114 -2.22 20.46 -2.04
N MET A 115 -1.72 20.00 -0.88
CA MET A 115 -0.35 20.23 -0.40
C MET A 115 0.16 19.01 0.36
N GLU A 116 1.48 18.84 0.41
CA GLU A 116 2.14 17.85 1.26
C GLU A 116 2.13 18.34 2.72
N LEU A 117 1.49 17.57 3.60
CA LEU A 117 1.28 17.97 4.99
C LEU A 117 2.34 17.39 5.96
N ASP A 118 3.13 16.42 5.49
CA ASP A 118 3.96 15.55 6.32
C ASP A 118 5.07 16.30 7.08
N ASP A 119 5.62 17.37 6.48
CA ASP A 119 6.73 18.14 7.05
C ASP A 119 6.32 19.51 7.63
N LEU A 120 5.02 19.77 7.79
CA LEU A 120 4.54 21.06 8.26
C LEU A 120 4.78 21.25 9.78
N PRO A 121 5.21 22.44 10.21
CA PRO A 121 5.28 22.77 11.63
C PRO A 121 3.89 22.67 12.28
N LYS A 122 3.85 22.19 13.53
CA LYS A 122 2.60 22.02 14.30
C LYS A 122 1.70 23.27 14.31
N GLU A 123 2.29 24.47 14.34
CA GLU A 123 1.53 25.73 14.40
C GLU A 123 0.83 26.02 13.08
N VAL A 124 1.41 25.61 11.95
CA VAL A 124 0.79 25.74 10.61
C VAL A 124 -0.37 24.77 10.48
N LEU A 125 -0.18 23.50 10.91
CA LEU A 125 -1.26 22.52 10.94
C LEU A 125 -2.43 22.97 11.82
N LYS A 126 -2.13 23.58 12.97
CA LYS A 126 -3.16 24.15 13.86
C LYS A 126 -3.95 25.27 13.17
N GLN A 127 -3.28 26.12 12.40
CA GLN A 127 -3.95 27.18 11.65
C GLN A 127 -4.87 26.58 10.58
N TYR A 128 -4.42 25.59 9.80
CA TYR A 128 -5.25 24.93 8.79
C TYR A 128 -6.48 24.24 9.39
N ILE A 129 -6.32 23.56 10.52
CA ILE A 129 -7.45 22.97 11.24
C ILE A 129 -8.44 24.05 11.68
N PHE A 130 -7.93 25.17 12.23
CA PHE A 130 -8.79 26.27 12.64
C PHE A 130 -9.58 26.86 11.46
N ASP A 131 -8.90 27.14 10.36
CA ASP A 131 -9.50 27.71 9.15
C ASP A 131 -10.58 26.79 8.56
N GLU A 132 -10.33 25.48 8.49
CA GLU A 132 -11.30 24.48 8.03
C GLU A 132 -12.57 24.47 8.91
N THR A 133 -12.40 24.46 10.24
CA THR A 133 -13.54 24.47 11.16
C THR A 133 -14.33 25.77 11.12
N ALA A 134 -13.66 26.90 10.86
CA ALA A 134 -14.30 28.20 10.71
C ALA A 134 -15.12 28.27 9.43
N GLN A 135 -14.57 27.81 8.30
CA GLN A 135 -15.28 27.72 7.02
C GLN A 135 -16.49 26.78 7.12
N PHE A 136 -16.34 25.63 7.75
CA PHE A 136 -17.45 24.72 8.00
C PHE A 136 -18.57 25.42 8.80
N ALA A 137 -18.23 26.13 9.88
CA ALA A 137 -19.21 26.83 10.71
C ALA A 137 -19.93 27.97 9.97
N GLU A 138 -19.25 28.67 9.06
CA GLU A 138 -19.84 29.72 8.22
C GLU A 138 -20.81 29.12 7.20
N ASN A 139 -20.40 28.10 6.46
CA ASN A 139 -21.24 27.42 5.46
C ASN A 139 -22.53 26.86 6.06
N HIS A 140 -22.49 26.36 7.30
CA HIS A 140 -23.66 25.81 8.00
C HIS A 140 -24.53 26.86 8.70
N ARG A 141 -24.06 28.10 8.84
CA ARG A 141 -24.87 29.23 9.31
C ARG A 141 -25.74 29.80 8.19
N ASP A 142 -25.21 29.83 6.97
CA ASP A 142 -25.90 30.42 5.81
C ASP A 142 -26.83 29.43 5.08
N ASN A 143 -26.73 28.13 5.35
CA ASN A 143 -27.64 27.12 4.81
C ASN A 143 -27.96 26.02 5.85
N PRO A 144 -28.91 26.28 6.78
CA PRO A 144 -29.32 25.28 7.76
C PRO A 144 -30.09 24.14 7.06
N MET A 145 -29.70 22.89 7.36
CA MET A 145 -30.39 21.66 6.92
C MET A 145 -31.88 21.65 7.28
#